data_AF-X0VKF9-F1
#
_entry.id   AF-X0VKF9-F1
#
_cell.length_a   1.000
_cell.length_b   1.000
_cell.length_c   1.000
_cell.angle_alpha   90.00
_cell.angle_beta   90.00
_cell.angle_gamma   90.00
#
_symmetry.space_group_name_H-M   'P 1'
#
loop_
_entity.id
_entity.type
_entity.pdbx_description
1 polymer ?
#
loop_
_entity_poly.entity_id
_entity_poly.type
_entity_poly.pdbx_seq_one_letter_code
_entity_poly.pdbx_strand_id
1 'polypeptide(L)'
;THNTATNVLTNDVWQHVVVTWDTTSDNYKLYVNNSLITPDDTSTVGDPSGIDKILIGDTAAGTRPFNGIIDEVRVYDRVLSADEIGELYRAGARKLITNAPITNKQTGGLVGHWTFNGGDMDWGSNTAYDRSGEGNNGIITNMSTTTSVTGGISGQALEFDGVDDYVSVGDDSSLDFGTNNFGISGWFKTAGSYTGVIYAKGDGDANDNTLQVYTRTSDPYLRIYTESGGTPSQTASMSQNVHDNLWHHFVAQRLGTAHQIYIDG
;
A
#
# COMPACT_ATOMS: atom_id res chain seq x y z
N THR A 1 5.77 -40.37 2.14
CA THR A 1 6.55 -40.15 0.90
C THR A 1 6.11 -38.84 0.33
N HIS A 2 7.00 -37.86 0.14
CA HIS A 2 6.55 -36.49 -0.19
C HIS A 2 6.19 -36.35 -1.67
N ASN A 3 4.99 -35.82 -1.89
CA ASN A 3 4.42 -35.47 -3.19
C ASN A 3 5.40 -34.66 -4.05
N THR A 4 5.72 -35.14 -5.23
CA THR A 4 6.22 -34.27 -6.30
C THR A 4 5.55 -34.67 -7.61
N ALA A 5 4.50 -33.94 -7.98
CA ALA A 5 4.27 -33.69 -9.39
C ALA A 5 5.60 -33.15 -9.94
N THR A 6 6.24 -33.93 -10.81
CA THR A 6 7.61 -33.65 -11.25
C THR A 6 7.65 -32.28 -11.94
N ASN A 7 8.67 -31.48 -11.60
CA ASN A 7 8.94 -30.15 -12.18
C ASN A 7 7.90 -29.05 -11.92
N VAL A 8 7.10 -29.12 -10.85
CA VAL A 8 6.15 -28.03 -10.51
C VAL A 8 6.84 -26.78 -9.93
N LEU A 9 7.97 -26.94 -9.23
CA LEU A 9 8.73 -25.83 -8.66
C LEU A 9 9.91 -25.47 -9.57
N THR A 10 10.14 -24.17 -9.73
CA THR A 10 11.33 -23.63 -10.41
C THR A 10 12.32 -23.15 -9.37
N ASN A 11 13.59 -23.53 -9.52
CA ASN A 11 14.67 -23.11 -8.63
C ASN A 11 14.97 -21.62 -8.77
N ASP A 12 15.49 -21.02 -7.69
CA ASP A 12 15.99 -19.65 -7.64
C ASP A 12 14.97 -18.56 -8.05
N VAL A 13 13.68 -18.85 -7.95
CA VAL A 13 12.60 -17.88 -8.12
C VAL A 13 11.59 -18.02 -6.99
N TRP A 14 10.94 -16.92 -6.63
CA TRP A 14 9.87 -16.93 -5.63
C TRP A 14 8.71 -17.83 -6.08
N GLN A 15 8.20 -18.61 -5.13
CA GLN A 15 7.06 -19.52 -5.32
C GLN A 15 5.97 -19.15 -4.31
N HIS A 16 4.73 -19.00 -4.76
CA HIS A 16 3.58 -18.89 -3.85
C HIS A 16 2.94 -20.25 -3.68
N VAL A 17 2.89 -20.75 -2.44
CA VAL A 17 2.40 -22.09 -2.11
C VAL A 17 1.23 -21.97 -1.13
N VAL A 18 0.10 -22.59 -1.46
CA VAL A 18 -1.08 -22.66 -0.59
C VAL A 18 -1.51 -24.11 -0.43
N VAL A 19 -1.77 -24.50 0.82
CA VAL A 19 -2.42 -25.78 1.15
C VAL A 19 -3.75 -25.47 1.82
N THR A 20 -4.84 -26.08 1.35
CA THR A 20 -6.15 -26.02 2.00
C THR A 20 -6.57 -27.41 2.45
N TRP A 21 -7.21 -27.51 3.60
CA TRP A 21 -7.84 -28.75 4.07
C TRP A 21 -9.27 -28.46 4.53
N ASP A 22 -10.23 -29.09 3.87
CA ASP A 22 -11.62 -29.14 4.30
C ASP A 22 -11.87 -30.43 5.07
N THR A 23 -11.99 -30.33 6.38
CA THR A 23 -12.23 -31.47 7.28
C THR A 23 -13.62 -32.08 7.12
N THR A 24 -14.58 -31.35 6.54
CA THR A 24 -15.95 -31.85 6.33
C THR A 24 -16.01 -32.82 5.15
N SER A 25 -15.27 -32.51 4.08
CA SER A 25 -15.19 -33.31 2.87
C SER A 25 -13.91 -34.16 2.77
N ASP A 26 -13.06 -34.11 3.80
CA ASP A 26 -11.70 -34.66 3.86
C ASP A 26 -10.90 -34.40 2.57
N ASN A 27 -10.99 -33.15 2.09
CA ASN A 27 -10.43 -32.74 0.81
C ASN A 27 -9.26 -31.77 1.03
N TYR A 28 -8.10 -32.15 0.53
CA TYR A 28 -6.90 -31.33 0.53
C TYR A 28 -6.57 -30.87 -0.89
N LYS A 29 -6.13 -29.63 -0.99
CA LYS A 29 -5.67 -29.04 -2.25
C LYS A 29 -4.34 -28.34 -2.05
N LEU A 30 -3.45 -28.51 -3.02
CA LEU A 30 -2.19 -27.80 -3.12
C LEU A 30 -2.25 -26.88 -4.33
N TYR A 31 -1.89 -25.62 -4.14
CA TYR A 31 -1.73 -24.65 -5.21
C TYR A 31 -0.29 -24.16 -5.24
N VAL A 32 0.30 -24.10 -6.42
CA VAL A 32 1.60 -23.48 -6.67
C VAL A 32 1.40 -22.42 -7.73
N ASN A 33 1.77 -21.17 -7.43
CA ASN A 33 1.62 -20.02 -8.32
C ASN A 33 0.19 -19.89 -8.91
N ASN A 34 -0.82 -20.01 -8.03
CA ASN A 34 -2.26 -19.99 -8.37
C ASN A 34 -2.76 -21.15 -9.26
N SER A 35 -1.93 -22.16 -9.52
CA SER A 35 -2.35 -23.35 -10.27
C SER A 35 -2.63 -24.49 -9.30
N LEU A 36 -3.81 -25.11 -9.42
CA LEU A 36 -4.15 -26.32 -8.67
C LEU A 36 -3.24 -27.46 -9.12
N ILE A 37 -2.52 -28.05 -8.16
CA ILE A 37 -1.67 -29.20 -8.38
C ILE A 37 -2.44 -30.44 -7.95
N THR A 38 -2.53 -31.41 -8.86
CA THR A 38 -3.10 -32.73 -8.53
C THR A 38 -2.01 -33.54 -7.82
N PRO A 39 -2.19 -33.92 -6.54
CA PRO A 39 -1.19 -34.72 -5.82
C PRO A 39 -1.16 -36.16 -6.35
N ASP A 40 0.03 -36.76 -6.36
CA ASP A 40 0.21 -38.17 -6.75
C ASP A 40 -0.14 -39.14 -5.61
N ASP A 41 -0.19 -38.66 -4.36
CA ASP A 41 -0.49 -39.45 -3.15
C ASP A 41 -1.87 -39.07 -2.57
N THR A 42 -2.71 -40.08 -2.31
CA THR A 42 -4.05 -39.94 -1.73
C THR A 42 -4.18 -40.32 -0.26
N SER A 43 -3.05 -40.42 0.45
CA SER A 43 -3.05 -40.74 1.88
C SER A 43 -3.64 -39.60 2.74
N THR A 44 -4.39 -39.99 3.77
CA THR A 44 -5.03 -39.07 4.73
C THR A 44 -3.98 -38.34 5.58
N VAL A 45 -4.09 -37.02 5.70
CA VAL A 45 -3.29 -36.24 6.65
C VAL A 45 -3.81 -36.49 8.05
N GLY A 46 -2.95 -36.93 8.97
CA GLY A 46 -3.34 -37.15 10.37
C GLY A 46 -3.70 -35.83 11.06
N ASP A 47 -4.70 -35.87 11.93
CA ASP A 47 -5.10 -34.73 12.77
C ASP A 47 -3.91 -34.27 13.63
N PRO A 48 -3.42 -33.03 13.47
CA PRO A 48 -2.34 -32.48 14.29
C PRO A 48 -2.81 -32.01 15.68
N SER A 49 -4.01 -32.37 16.12
CA SER A 49 -4.48 -32.06 17.47
C SER A 49 -3.56 -32.69 18.52
N GLY A 50 -2.81 -31.84 19.24
CA GLY A 50 -1.85 -32.26 20.28
C GLY A 50 -0.40 -31.78 20.07
N ILE A 51 -0.10 -31.03 19.01
CA ILE A 51 1.23 -30.46 18.77
C ILE A 51 1.24 -28.99 19.21
N ASP A 52 2.07 -28.65 20.20
CA ASP A 52 1.98 -27.36 20.93
C ASP A 52 2.45 -26.12 20.13
N LYS A 53 3.10 -26.28 18.97
CA LYS A 53 3.78 -25.17 18.28
C LYS A 53 3.76 -25.31 16.76
N ILE A 54 3.47 -24.21 16.08
CA ILE A 54 3.76 -24.02 14.65
C ILE A 54 5.24 -23.63 14.52
N LEU A 55 5.96 -24.30 13.62
CA LEU A 55 7.36 -24.01 13.32
C LEU A 55 7.50 -23.66 11.84
N ILE A 56 8.22 -22.59 11.53
CA ILE A 56 8.51 -22.13 10.17
C ILE A 56 10.02 -22.27 9.97
N GLY A 57 10.43 -22.99 8.93
CA GLY A 57 11.85 -23.14 8.56
C GLY A 57 12.61 -24.29 9.22
N ASP A 58 12.00 -25.08 10.12
CA ASP A 58 12.56 -26.32 10.67
C ASP A 58 11.49 -27.17 11.36
N THR A 59 11.91 -28.27 11.97
CA THR A 59 11.17 -29.16 12.87
C THR A 59 11.57 -28.94 14.32
N ALA A 60 10.77 -29.41 15.27
CA ALA A 60 11.05 -29.26 16.70
C ALA A 60 12.39 -29.90 17.13
N ALA A 61 12.81 -30.97 16.44
CA ALA A 61 14.08 -31.65 16.67
C ALA A 61 15.28 -30.97 15.98
N GLY A 62 15.07 -29.92 15.17
CA GLY A 62 16.14 -29.24 14.43
C GLY A 62 16.81 -30.10 13.35
N THR A 63 16.13 -31.16 12.88
CA THR A 63 16.73 -32.16 11.98
C THR A 63 16.44 -31.91 10.50
N ARG A 64 15.62 -30.88 10.18
CA ARG A 64 15.17 -30.60 8.82
C ARG A 64 15.12 -29.09 8.56
N PRO A 65 16.25 -28.38 8.71
CA PRO A 65 16.30 -26.94 8.46
C PRO A 65 16.01 -26.65 6.99
N PHE A 66 15.20 -25.62 6.76
CA PHE A 66 14.95 -25.07 5.44
C PHE A 66 16.16 -24.25 4.98
N ASN A 67 16.58 -24.44 3.74
CA ASN A 67 17.65 -23.67 3.10
C ASN A 67 17.05 -22.84 1.96
N GLY A 68 16.74 -21.58 2.25
CA GLY A 68 16.13 -20.65 1.31
C GLY A 68 15.53 -19.45 2.03
N ILE A 69 14.68 -18.70 1.32
CA ILE A 69 13.95 -17.56 1.85
C ILE A 69 12.45 -17.89 1.95
N ILE A 70 11.82 -17.46 3.04
CA ILE A 70 10.37 -17.59 3.29
C ILE A 70 9.86 -16.19 3.62
N ASP A 71 8.70 -15.83 3.07
CA ASP A 71 8.02 -14.58 3.39
C ASP A 71 6.50 -14.80 3.37
N GLU A 72 5.73 -13.89 3.97
CA GLU A 72 4.28 -13.81 3.79
C GLU A 72 3.48 -15.04 4.29
N VAL A 73 3.98 -15.73 5.32
CA VAL A 73 3.32 -16.91 5.91
C VAL A 73 1.99 -16.54 6.58
N ARG A 74 0.90 -17.20 6.17
CA ARG A 74 -0.45 -16.99 6.67
C ARG A 74 -1.10 -18.32 7.05
N VAL A 75 -1.92 -18.30 8.10
CA VAL A 75 -2.75 -19.44 8.52
C VAL A 75 -4.18 -18.94 8.68
N TYR A 76 -5.13 -19.69 8.12
CA TYR A 76 -6.56 -19.36 8.16
C TYR A 76 -7.31 -20.48 8.87
N ASP A 77 -8.33 -20.12 9.64
CA ASP A 77 -9.25 -21.04 10.32
C ASP A 77 -10.40 -21.51 9.42
N ARG A 78 -10.31 -21.23 8.11
CA ARG A 78 -11.27 -21.59 7.08
C ARG A 78 -10.58 -22.02 5.80
N VAL A 79 -11.30 -22.77 4.98
CA VAL A 79 -10.87 -23.12 3.62
C VAL A 79 -10.91 -21.85 2.76
N LEU A 80 -9.82 -21.59 2.04
CA LEU A 80 -9.75 -20.51 1.05
C LEU A 80 -10.35 -20.98 -0.29
N SER A 81 -11.10 -20.10 -0.93
CA SER A 81 -11.60 -20.30 -2.30
C SER A 81 -10.49 -20.10 -3.34
N ALA A 82 -10.71 -20.60 -4.56
CA ALA A 82 -9.75 -20.42 -5.67
C ALA A 82 -9.53 -18.93 -6.01
N ASP A 83 -10.56 -18.10 -5.88
CA ASP A 83 -10.46 -16.66 -6.14
C ASP A 83 -9.58 -15.96 -5.10
N GLU A 84 -9.76 -16.27 -3.81
CA GLU A 84 -8.92 -15.74 -2.71
C GLU A 84 -7.46 -16.18 -2.84
N ILE A 85 -7.23 -17.42 -3.27
CA ILE A 85 -5.87 -17.93 -3.56
C ILE A 85 -5.24 -17.16 -4.72
N GLY A 86 -6.03 -16.87 -5.75
CA GLY A 86 -5.61 -16.02 -6.87
C GLY A 86 -5.28 -14.60 -6.43
N GLU A 87 -6.03 -14.04 -5.48
CA GLU A 87 -5.74 -12.73 -4.89
C GLU A 87 -4.42 -12.74 -4.12
N LEU A 88 -4.19 -13.72 -3.25
CA LEU A 88 -2.93 -13.90 -2.53
C LEU A 88 -1.72 -14.12 -3.45
N TYR A 89 -1.92 -14.83 -4.57
CA TYR A 89 -0.86 -14.98 -5.58
C TYR A 89 -0.54 -13.67 -6.29
N ARG A 90 -1.55 -12.96 -6.79
CA ARG A 90 -1.36 -11.66 -7.47
C ARG A 90 -0.75 -10.64 -6.53
N ALA A 91 -1.17 -10.67 -5.27
CA ALA A 91 -0.58 -9.92 -4.18
C ALA A 91 0.95 -10.14 -4.07
N GLY A 92 1.38 -11.38 -3.88
CA GLY A 92 2.80 -11.72 -3.84
C GLY A 92 3.52 -11.37 -5.15
N ALA A 93 2.94 -11.69 -6.31
CA ALA A 93 3.54 -11.40 -7.62
C ALA A 93 3.70 -9.88 -7.89
N ARG A 94 2.79 -9.05 -7.38
CA ARG A 94 2.93 -7.59 -7.42
C ARG A 94 4.12 -7.13 -6.56
N LYS A 95 4.28 -7.67 -5.34
CA LYS A 95 5.48 -7.44 -4.50
C LYS A 95 6.78 -7.77 -5.25
N LEU A 96 6.79 -8.81 -6.10
CA LEU A 96 7.96 -9.24 -6.88
C LEU A 96 8.28 -8.39 -8.13
N ILE A 97 7.26 -7.83 -8.79
CA ILE A 97 7.44 -7.05 -10.02
C ILE A 97 7.68 -5.56 -9.72
N THR A 98 7.15 -5.05 -8.59
CA THR A 98 7.22 -3.61 -8.28
C THR A 98 7.99 -3.26 -7.01
N ASN A 99 8.50 -4.22 -6.22
CA ASN A 99 8.88 -3.98 -4.81
C ASN A 99 7.79 -3.17 -4.06
N ALA A 100 6.53 -3.22 -4.52
CA ALA A 100 5.43 -2.38 -4.06
C ALA A 100 4.24 -3.27 -3.64
N PRO A 101 3.49 -2.85 -2.61
CA PRO A 101 2.48 -3.67 -1.97
C PRO A 101 1.26 -3.96 -2.86
N ILE A 102 0.63 -5.07 -2.48
CA ILE A 102 -0.56 -5.72 -2.99
C ILE A 102 -1.70 -4.72 -3.27
N THR A 103 -2.16 -4.62 -4.52
CA THR A 103 -3.43 -3.94 -4.85
C THR A 103 -4.62 -4.85 -4.53
N ASN A 104 -4.97 -4.93 -3.25
CA ASN A 104 -6.39 -4.98 -2.89
C ASN A 104 -6.95 -3.63 -3.31
N LYS A 105 -7.82 -3.57 -4.32
CA LYS A 105 -8.61 -2.36 -4.55
C LYS A 105 -9.64 -2.28 -3.40
N GLN A 106 -9.17 -1.97 -2.20
CA GLN A 106 -10.01 -1.56 -1.08
C GLN A 106 -10.62 -0.21 -1.46
N THR A 107 -11.75 -0.27 -2.14
CA THR A 107 -12.63 0.89 -2.36
C THR A 107 -13.53 1.14 -1.15
N GLY A 108 -13.51 0.25 -0.14
CA GLY A 108 -14.16 0.51 1.14
C GLY A 108 -13.47 1.68 1.83
N GLY A 109 -14.09 2.87 1.78
CA GLY A 109 -13.59 4.09 2.42
C GLY A 109 -12.62 4.92 1.59
N LEU A 110 -12.42 4.62 0.30
CA LEU A 110 -11.61 5.47 -0.58
C LEU A 110 -12.43 6.69 -1.01
N VAL A 111 -12.06 7.87 -0.54
CA VAL A 111 -12.82 9.12 -0.77
C VAL A 111 -12.14 10.12 -1.70
N GLY A 112 -10.95 9.79 -2.20
CA GLY A 112 -10.22 10.59 -3.18
C GLY A 112 -9.04 9.80 -3.75
N HIS A 113 -8.88 9.82 -5.08
CA HIS A 113 -7.80 9.15 -5.78
C HIS A 113 -7.47 9.86 -7.10
N TRP A 114 -6.50 10.75 -7.05
CA TRP A 114 -5.98 11.47 -8.22
C TRP A 114 -4.69 10.80 -8.69
N THR A 115 -4.75 10.10 -9.83
CA THR A 115 -3.58 9.35 -10.32
C THR A 115 -2.58 10.23 -11.07
N PHE A 116 -3.04 11.38 -11.55
CA PHE A 116 -2.31 12.29 -12.45
C PHE A 116 -1.80 11.66 -13.75
N ASN A 117 -2.30 10.48 -14.12
CA ASN A 117 -2.04 9.89 -15.42
C ASN A 117 -2.68 10.71 -16.54
N GLY A 118 -2.10 10.71 -17.75
CA GLY A 118 -2.59 11.55 -18.85
C GLY A 118 -4.07 11.34 -19.22
N GLY A 119 -4.62 10.13 -19.04
CA GLY A 119 -6.06 9.86 -19.24
C GLY A 119 -6.98 10.39 -18.13
N ASP A 120 -6.40 10.84 -17.02
CA ASP A 120 -7.06 11.39 -15.84
C ASP A 120 -6.86 12.91 -15.72
N MET A 121 -6.23 13.53 -16.72
CA MET A 121 -5.95 14.97 -16.75
C MET A 121 -6.66 15.62 -17.93
N ASP A 122 -7.56 16.57 -17.66
CA ASP A 122 -8.17 17.45 -18.65
C ASP A 122 -7.60 18.86 -18.52
N TRP A 123 -6.57 19.14 -19.32
CA TRP A 123 -5.93 20.46 -19.36
C TRP A 123 -6.79 21.53 -20.04
N GLY A 124 -7.85 21.16 -20.75
CA GLY A 124 -8.78 22.12 -21.35
C GLY A 124 -9.71 22.76 -20.32
N SER A 125 -10.06 22.00 -19.27
CA SER A 125 -10.87 22.46 -18.13
C SER A 125 -10.08 22.58 -16.83
N ASN A 126 -8.75 22.46 -16.88
CA ASN A 126 -7.86 22.42 -15.70
C ASN A 126 -8.33 21.41 -14.64
N THR A 127 -8.72 20.20 -15.05
CA THR A 127 -9.31 19.19 -14.16
C THR A 127 -8.40 17.98 -14.01
N ALA A 128 -8.11 17.59 -12.77
CA ALA A 128 -7.56 16.29 -12.41
C ALA A 128 -8.70 15.39 -11.92
N TYR A 129 -9.02 14.34 -12.67
CA TYR A 129 -10.17 13.49 -12.36
C TYR A 129 -9.91 12.63 -11.13
N ASP A 130 -10.90 12.59 -10.23
CA ASP A 130 -10.95 11.66 -9.11
C ASP A 130 -11.42 10.28 -9.58
N ARG A 131 -10.64 9.26 -9.26
CA ARG A 131 -10.90 7.85 -9.58
C ARG A 131 -11.42 7.05 -8.38
N SER A 132 -11.71 7.71 -7.26
CA SER A 132 -12.30 7.07 -6.07
C SER A 132 -13.76 6.66 -6.30
N GLY A 133 -14.50 7.49 -7.03
CA GLY A 133 -15.96 7.37 -7.22
C GLY A 133 -16.76 8.45 -6.49
N GLU A 134 -16.14 9.24 -5.62
CA GLU A 134 -16.80 10.30 -4.84
C GLU A 134 -16.97 11.62 -5.62
N GLY A 135 -16.31 11.76 -6.78
CA GLY A 135 -16.48 12.95 -7.62
C GLY A 135 -15.68 14.17 -7.14
N ASN A 136 -14.69 13.95 -6.27
CA ASN A 136 -13.81 14.98 -5.73
C ASN A 136 -12.75 15.42 -6.75
N ASN A 137 -13.15 15.80 -7.96
CA ASN A 137 -12.20 16.22 -8.99
C ASN A 137 -11.37 17.42 -8.52
N GLY A 138 -10.07 17.38 -8.80
CA GLY A 138 -9.16 18.49 -8.51
C GLY A 138 -9.15 19.53 -9.61
N ILE A 139 -8.92 20.79 -9.24
CA ILE A 139 -8.68 21.91 -10.14
C ILE A 139 -7.18 22.21 -10.15
N ILE A 140 -6.57 22.08 -11.32
CA ILE A 140 -5.15 22.35 -11.58
C ILE A 140 -4.96 23.86 -11.64
N THR A 141 -4.07 24.41 -10.81
CA THR A 141 -3.83 25.85 -10.74
C THR A 141 -2.35 26.16 -10.96
N ASN A 142 -2.07 27.15 -11.81
CA ASN A 142 -0.75 27.66 -12.19
C ASN A 142 0.21 26.68 -12.90
N MET A 143 -0.20 25.43 -13.10
CA MET A 143 0.63 24.41 -13.75
C MET A 143 0.60 24.49 -15.29
N SER A 144 1.68 24.05 -15.94
CA SER A 144 1.87 24.08 -17.39
C SER A 144 1.84 22.69 -18.02
N THR A 145 1.15 22.54 -19.16
CA THR A 145 1.07 21.28 -19.90
C THR A 145 2.42 20.77 -20.42
N THR A 146 3.45 21.63 -20.50
CA THR A 146 4.75 21.29 -21.09
C THR A 146 5.85 21.07 -20.05
N THR A 147 5.76 21.71 -18.89
CA THR A 147 6.79 21.63 -17.83
C THR A 147 6.30 20.91 -16.59
N SER A 148 4.99 20.86 -16.35
CA SER A 148 4.43 20.21 -15.17
C SER A 148 4.02 18.76 -15.44
N VAL A 149 4.36 18.20 -16.59
CA VAL A 149 4.07 16.81 -16.96
C VAL A 149 5.37 16.00 -16.99
N THR A 150 5.45 14.96 -16.16
CA THR A 150 6.64 14.12 -16.04
C THR A 150 6.32 12.64 -15.91
N GLY A 151 7.34 11.79 -16.01
CA GLY A 151 7.19 10.34 -15.81
C GLY A 151 7.01 10.00 -14.32
N GLY A 152 5.91 9.34 -13.98
CA GLY A 152 5.58 8.92 -12.62
C GLY A 152 6.12 7.54 -12.25
N ILE A 153 5.89 7.11 -11.00
CA ILE A 153 6.14 5.73 -10.55
C ILE A 153 5.37 4.70 -11.40
N SER A 154 4.19 5.10 -11.89
CA SER A 154 3.38 4.37 -12.85
C SER A 154 2.75 5.40 -13.78
N GLY A 155 3.10 5.33 -15.07
CA GLY A 155 2.59 6.26 -16.07
C GLY A 155 3.11 7.69 -15.91
N GLN A 156 2.21 8.65 -15.75
CA GLN A 156 2.50 10.09 -15.69
C GLN A 156 2.27 10.62 -14.27
N ALA A 157 3.05 11.62 -13.89
CA ALA A 157 2.87 12.42 -12.69
C ALA A 157 2.89 13.91 -13.02
N LEU A 158 2.54 14.73 -12.02
CA LEU A 158 2.69 16.18 -12.07
C LEU A 158 4.02 16.61 -11.45
N GLU A 159 4.69 17.54 -12.11
CA GLU A 159 5.86 18.25 -11.59
C GLU A 159 5.42 19.64 -11.11
N PHE A 160 5.70 19.95 -9.85
CA PHE A 160 5.38 21.21 -9.19
C PHE A 160 6.65 22.04 -9.08
N ASP A 161 6.61 23.30 -9.51
CA ASP A 161 7.80 24.16 -9.63
C ASP A 161 8.30 24.77 -8.30
N GLY A 162 7.51 24.63 -7.24
CA GLY A 162 7.82 25.16 -5.91
C GLY A 162 7.52 26.65 -5.73
N VAL A 163 6.80 27.28 -6.66
CA VAL A 163 6.40 28.69 -6.60
C VAL A 163 4.92 28.82 -6.21
N ASP A 164 4.00 28.41 -7.08
CA ASP A 164 2.55 28.60 -6.88
C ASP A 164 1.67 27.51 -7.50
N ASP A 165 2.24 26.37 -7.86
CA ASP A 165 1.54 25.20 -8.39
C ASP A 165 0.75 24.45 -7.31
N TYR A 166 -0.52 24.11 -7.59
CA TYR A 166 -1.31 23.19 -6.76
C TYR A 166 -2.48 22.56 -7.51
N VAL A 167 -3.00 21.46 -6.96
CA VAL A 167 -4.30 20.87 -7.33
C VAL A 167 -5.24 21.07 -6.16
N SER A 168 -6.28 21.88 -6.34
CA SER A 168 -7.28 22.15 -5.31
C SER A 168 -8.48 21.25 -5.48
N VAL A 169 -8.82 20.53 -4.43
CA VAL A 169 -10.08 19.80 -4.33
C VAL A 169 -11.00 20.67 -3.50
N GLY A 170 -12.20 20.95 -4.02
CA GLY A 170 -13.20 21.73 -3.31
C GLY A 170 -13.60 21.11 -1.97
N ASP A 171 -14.34 21.86 -1.16
CA ASP A 171 -14.90 21.31 0.07
C ASP A 171 -15.97 20.26 -0.25
N ASP A 172 -15.83 19.08 0.34
CA ASP A 172 -16.81 17.99 0.24
C ASP A 172 -16.84 17.20 1.56
N SER A 173 -18.06 16.89 2.00
CA SER A 173 -18.32 16.12 3.22
C SER A 173 -17.68 14.74 3.25
N SER A 174 -17.39 14.12 2.08
CA SER A 174 -16.71 12.82 2.03
C SER A 174 -15.25 12.93 2.49
N LEU A 175 -14.67 14.13 2.48
CA LEU A 175 -13.32 14.43 2.95
C LEU A 175 -13.32 14.96 4.39
N ASP A 176 -14.47 15.07 5.05
CA ASP A 176 -14.60 15.56 6.41
C ASP A 176 -14.39 14.45 7.44
N PHE A 177 -13.12 14.19 7.72
CA PHE A 177 -12.73 13.12 8.65
C PHE A 177 -13.04 13.41 10.11
N GLY A 178 -13.38 14.64 10.50
CA GLY A 178 -13.73 15.02 11.88
C GLY A 178 -12.71 14.51 12.92
N THR A 179 -13.17 13.69 13.88
CA THR A 179 -12.32 12.95 14.83
C THR A 179 -12.12 11.47 14.47
N ASN A 180 -12.64 11.04 13.32
CA ASN A 180 -12.57 9.65 12.85
C ASN A 180 -11.17 9.28 12.36
N ASN A 181 -10.93 7.98 12.18
CA ASN A 181 -9.71 7.50 11.55
C ASN A 181 -9.68 7.87 10.07
N PHE A 182 -8.50 8.16 9.54
CA PHE A 182 -8.28 8.37 8.11
C PHE A 182 -6.89 7.87 7.71
N GLY A 183 -6.71 7.65 6.40
CA GLY A 183 -5.41 7.34 5.80
C GLY A 183 -5.23 8.13 4.50
N ILE A 184 -4.02 8.63 4.28
CA ILE A 184 -3.58 9.32 3.08
C ILE A 184 -2.32 8.60 2.61
N SER A 185 -2.22 8.36 1.31
CA SER A 185 -1.07 7.71 0.72
C SER A 185 -0.79 8.26 -0.66
N GLY A 186 0.48 8.28 -1.04
CA GLY A 186 0.92 8.76 -2.34
C GLY A 186 2.38 8.48 -2.58
N TRP A 187 2.78 8.68 -3.84
CA TRP A 187 4.17 8.68 -4.25
C TRP A 187 4.63 10.11 -4.48
N PHE A 188 5.81 10.45 -4.00
CA PHE A 188 6.44 11.74 -4.26
C PHE A 188 7.92 11.55 -4.56
N LYS A 189 8.49 12.54 -5.21
CA LYS A 189 9.92 12.63 -5.48
C LYS A 189 10.32 14.08 -5.31
N THR A 190 11.38 14.31 -4.54
CA THR A 190 11.84 15.66 -4.23
C THR A 190 13.35 15.70 -4.01
N ALA A 191 13.95 16.86 -4.25
CA ALA A 191 15.37 17.09 -4.09
C ALA A 191 15.64 18.51 -3.60
N GLY A 192 16.83 18.73 -3.03
CA GLY A 192 17.28 20.04 -2.59
C GLY A 192 16.77 20.42 -1.20
N SER A 193 17.03 21.66 -0.80
CA SER A 193 16.81 22.16 0.56
C SER A 193 15.60 23.08 0.64
N TYR A 194 14.39 22.52 0.62
CA TYR A 194 13.15 23.31 0.73
C TYR A 194 12.14 22.69 1.70
N THR A 195 11.25 23.55 2.21
CA THR A 195 10.08 23.13 2.98
C THR A 195 8.90 23.09 2.02
N GLY A 196 8.21 21.95 1.93
CA GLY A 196 7.22 21.70 0.90
C GLY A 196 6.08 20.83 1.41
N VAL A 197 4.86 21.21 1.07
CA VAL A 197 3.62 20.48 1.39
C VAL A 197 3.30 19.55 0.23
N ILE A 198 3.05 18.28 0.54
CA ILE A 198 2.65 17.24 -0.42
C ILE A 198 1.12 17.06 -0.40
N TYR A 199 0.51 17.21 0.77
CA TYR A 199 -0.95 17.15 0.95
C TYR A 199 -1.36 18.11 2.06
N ALA A 200 -2.47 18.81 1.89
CA ALA A 200 -3.11 19.57 2.95
C ALA A 200 -4.63 19.47 2.90
N LYS A 201 -5.27 19.52 4.08
CA LYS A 201 -6.68 19.85 4.25
C LYS A 201 -6.81 20.91 5.35
N GLY A 202 -7.55 21.97 5.05
CA GLY A 202 -7.67 23.18 5.88
C GLY A 202 -7.70 24.41 4.97
N ASP A 203 -8.24 25.51 5.44
CA ASP A 203 -8.37 26.75 4.66
C ASP A 203 -7.14 27.67 4.75
N GLY A 204 -6.17 27.33 5.60
CA GLY A 204 -4.95 28.10 5.81
C GLY A 204 -5.08 29.26 6.82
N ASP A 205 -6.25 29.46 7.42
CA ASP A 205 -6.43 30.42 8.51
C ASP A 205 -5.85 29.89 9.82
N ALA A 206 -5.19 30.77 10.57
CA ALA A 206 -4.48 30.40 11.82
C ALA A 206 -5.40 29.88 12.95
N ASN A 207 -6.72 29.87 12.75
CA ASN A 207 -7.70 29.36 13.70
C ASN A 207 -8.35 28.04 13.25
N ASP A 208 -7.97 27.54 12.08
CA ASP A 208 -8.68 26.48 11.40
C ASP A 208 -7.97 25.12 11.52
N ASN A 209 -8.79 24.07 11.47
CA ASN A 209 -8.30 22.71 11.62
C ASN A 209 -7.46 22.36 10.39
N THR A 210 -6.15 22.22 10.61
CA THR A 210 -5.19 21.98 9.54
C THR A 210 -4.64 20.57 9.65
N LEU A 211 -4.61 19.85 8.54
CA LEU A 211 -3.88 18.60 8.34
C LEU A 211 -2.88 18.82 7.22
N GLN A 212 -1.60 18.50 7.45
CA GLN A 212 -0.54 18.61 6.45
C GLN A 212 0.35 17.37 6.42
N VAL A 213 0.71 16.93 5.22
CA VAL A 213 1.85 16.05 4.97
C VAL A 213 2.94 16.87 4.28
N TYR A 214 4.10 17.00 4.90
CA TYR A 214 5.12 17.95 4.44
C TYR A 214 6.55 17.56 4.86
N THR A 215 7.53 18.16 4.20
CA THR A 215 8.97 18.06 4.52
C THR A 215 9.54 19.43 4.89
N ARG A 216 10.69 19.46 5.56
CA ARG A 216 11.37 20.70 5.99
C ARG A 216 12.81 20.74 5.50
N THR A 217 13.33 21.95 5.37
CA THR A 217 14.73 22.18 4.98
C THR A 217 15.74 21.73 6.04
N SER A 218 15.42 21.94 7.33
CA SER A 218 16.32 21.67 8.46
C SER A 218 16.50 20.18 8.79
N ASP A 219 15.47 19.41 8.46
CA ASP A 219 15.31 18.01 8.82
C ASP A 219 14.42 17.38 7.74
N PRO A 220 15.03 16.81 6.67
CA PRO A 220 14.38 16.41 5.42
C PRO A 220 13.59 15.10 5.57
N TYR A 221 12.83 15.01 6.65
CA TYR A 221 11.97 13.90 7.04
C TYR A 221 10.55 14.23 6.61
N LEU A 222 9.78 13.21 6.24
CA LEU A 222 8.35 13.38 6.01
C LEU A 222 7.61 13.43 7.36
N ARG A 223 6.62 14.33 7.45
CA ARG A 223 5.78 14.52 8.64
C ARG A 223 4.32 14.53 8.28
N ILE A 224 3.49 14.06 9.21
CA ILE A 224 2.08 14.41 9.30
C ILE A 224 1.90 15.36 10.49
N TYR A 225 1.22 16.48 10.25
CA TYR A 225 0.89 17.49 11.23
C TYR A 225 -0.62 17.69 11.28
N THR A 226 -1.18 17.75 12.48
CA THR A 226 -2.54 18.23 12.67
C THR A 226 -2.60 19.30 13.75
N GLU A 227 -3.45 20.29 13.52
CA GLU A 227 -3.82 21.30 14.49
C GLU A 227 -5.33 21.48 14.46
N SER A 228 -5.91 21.76 15.62
CA SER A 228 -7.31 22.15 15.72
C SER A 228 -7.43 23.28 16.73
N GLY A 229 -8.22 24.31 16.44
CA GLY A 229 -8.42 25.45 17.32
C GLY A 229 -8.70 25.01 18.77
N GLY A 230 -7.77 25.30 19.68
CA GLY A 230 -7.90 24.98 21.10
C GLY A 230 -7.32 23.64 21.56
N THR A 231 -6.65 22.85 20.71
CA THR A 231 -5.86 21.67 21.13
C THR A 231 -4.40 21.77 20.70
N PRO A 232 -3.45 21.14 21.41
CA PRO A 232 -2.05 21.11 21.00
C PRO A 232 -1.88 20.42 19.64
N SER A 233 -1.03 21.01 18.78
CA SER A 233 -0.66 20.39 17.51
C SER A 233 -0.06 19.00 17.73
N GLN A 234 -0.43 18.03 16.90
CA GLN A 234 0.17 16.71 16.88
C GLN A 234 1.07 16.54 15.68
N THR A 235 2.19 15.83 15.85
CA THR A 235 3.12 15.55 14.75
C THR A 235 3.68 14.14 14.89
N ALA A 236 3.73 13.42 13.77
CA ALA A 236 4.50 12.20 13.63
C ALA A 236 5.47 12.35 12.45
N SER A 237 6.66 11.75 12.56
CA SER A 237 7.73 11.87 11.58
C SER A 237 8.54 10.57 11.46
N MET A 238 9.09 10.32 10.28
CA MET A 238 10.05 9.23 10.05
C MET A 238 11.44 9.79 9.79
N SER A 239 12.44 9.31 10.53
CA SER A 239 13.84 9.76 10.43
C SER A 239 14.57 9.23 9.18
N GLN A 240 13.93 9.33 8.01
CA GLN A 240 14.47 8.98 6.71
C GLN A 240 14.60 10.26 5.88
N ASN A 241 15.78 10.48 5.28
CA ASN A 241 15.95 11.58 4.33
C ASN A 241 15.15 11.27 3.06
N VAL A 242 14.23 12.16 2.69
CA VAL A 242 13.40 12.04 1.48
C VAL A 242 13.72 13.10 0.42
N HIS A 243 14.74 13.94 0.65
CA HIS A 243 15.25 14.95 -0.31
C HIS A 243 16.39 14.38 -1.17
N ASP A 244 16.30 13.10 -1.54
CA ASP A 244 17.37 12.35 -2.21
C ASP A 244 17.16 12.17 -3.72
N ASN A 245 16.13 12.82 -4.28
CA ASN A 245 15.73 12.72 -5.69
C ASN A 245 15.29 11.31 -6.13
N LEU A 246 14.89 10.45 -5.18
CA LEU A 246 14.27 9.16 -5.43
C LEU A 246 12.75 9.24 -5.24
N TRP A 247 12.05 8.25 -5.81
CA TRP A 247 10.63 8.08 -5.55
C TRP A 247 10.46 7.43 -4.18
N HIS A 248 9.64 8.06 -3.34
CA HIS A 248 9.22 7.52 -2.06
C HIS A 248 7.72 7.30 -2.04
N HIS A 249 7.31 6.21 -1.41
CA HIS A 249 5.92 5.97 -1.07
C HIS A 249 5.67 6.37 0.38
N PHE A 250 4.61 7.13 0.63
CA PHE A 250 4.18 7.41 2.00
C PHE A 250 2.79 6.88 2.30
N VAL A 251 2.59 6.55 3.57
CA VAL A 251 1.27 6.35 4.18
C VAL A 251 1.24 7.17 5.46
N ALA A 252 0.29 8.08 5.58
CA ALA A 252 0.04 8.85 6.79
C ALA A 252 -1.38 8.57 7.28
N GLN A 253 -1.56 8.29 8.57
CA GLN A 253 -2.86 7.89 9.11
C GLN A 253 -3.11 8.43 10.50
N ARG A 254 -4.39 8.56 10.85
CA ARG A 254 -4.87 8.78 12.21
C ARG A 254 -5.64 7.56 12.71
N LEU A 255 -5.26 7.06 13.88
CA LEU A 255 -5.95 5.99 14.61
C LEU A 255 -6.31 6.48 16.01
N GLY A 256 -7.58 6.78 16.23
CA GLY A 256 -8.06 7.48 17.42
C GLY A 256 -7.40 8.85 17.52
N THR A 257 -6.64 9.08 18.59
CA THR A 257 -5.89 10.33 18.78
C THR A 257 -4.47 10.28 18.21
N ALA A 258 -3.96 9.09 17.83
CA ALA A 258 -2.58 8.91 17.40
C ALA A 258 -2.41 9.16 15.90
N HIS A 259 -1.30 9.79 15.53
CA HIS A 259 -0.87 9.94 14.14
C HIS A 259 0.31 9.01 13.86
N GLN A 260 0.32 8.39 12.68
CA GLN A 260 1.40 7.52 12.21
C GLN A 260 1.78 7.90 10.79
N ILE A 261 3.05 7.74 10.45
CA ILE A 261 3.56 7.93 9.09
C ILE A 261 4.58 6.84 8.78
N TYR A 262 4.52 6.31 7.57
CA TYR A 262 5.37 5.24 7.04
C TYR A 262 5.95 5.71 5.71
N ILE A 263 7.21 5.36 5.45
CA ILE A 263 7.90 5.61 4.20
C ILE A 263 8.44 4.29 3.66
N ASP A 264 8.19 4.01 2.39
CA ASP A 264 8.71 2.88 1.60
C ASP A 264 8.38 1.45 2.10
N GLY A 265 7.59 1.31 3.17
CA GLY A 265 7.11 0.02 3.70
C GLY A 265 7.70 -0.27 5.07
#